data_AF-A0AAW0JDK1-F1
#
_entry.id   AF-A0AAW0JDK1-F1
#
_cell.length_a   1.000
_cell.length_b   1.000
_cell.length_c   1.000
_cell.angle_alpha   90.00
_cell.angle_beta   90.00
_cell.angle_gamma   90.00
#
_symmetry.space_group_name_H-M   'P 1'
#
loop_
_entity.id
_entity.type
_entity.pdbx_description
1 polymer ?
#
loop_
_entity_poly.entity_id
_entity_poly.type
_entity_poly.pdbx_seq_one_letter_code
_entity_poly.pdbx_strand_id
1 'polypeptide(L)'
;MSVIAGPCNNFKDYVAFIEGRHIHMKLLEVNWKQRGFHSLPEPSPTGAVIQKLCMTLLSLLLFLTLSKSFPVTFLLDDWFVHKANFLSRLWYLYVVMQAAKPKYYFAWTLADAVHNAAGFGFSGVDADGHFCWDLLSNLNIWKIETATSFKMYLENWNIQTSTWLKCVCYERVPWYPTVFTFVLSALWHGVYPGYYFTFLTGVPVTLAARAMRNNYRHHFLSSKARKVAYDVVTWAATQLAISYTAAPFVMLAVEPTISLYK
;
A
#
# COMPACT_ATOMS: atom_id res chain seq x y z
N MET A 1 -14.91 -6.97 13.97
CA MET A 1 -13.74 -7.63 14.60
C MET A 1 -12.90 -8.22 13.49
N SER A 2 -11.72 -7.66 13.23
CA SER A 2 -10.71 -8.29 12.37
C SER A 2 -9.94 -9.31 13.18
N VAL A 3 -10.18 -10.61 12.94
CA VAL A 3 -9.57 -11.68 13.76
C VAL A 3 -8.29 -12.22 13.14
N ILE A 4 -8.17 -12.24 11.80
CA ILE A 4 -7.11 -12.98 11.11
C ILE A 4 -6.06 -12.04 10.49
N ALA A 5 -6.47 -11.12 9.61
CA ALA A 5 -5.52 -10.27 8.86
C ALA A 5 -6.11 -8.92 8.42
N GLY A 6 -7.27 -8.55 8.96
CA GLY A 6 -8.06 -7.40 8.51
C GLY A 6 -7.78 -6.11 9.30
N PRO A 7 -8.08 -4.95 8.72
CA PRO A 7 -7.43 -3.67 9.00
C PRO A 7 -7.42 -3.24 10.48
N CYS A 8 -6.29 -2.68 10.90
CA CYS A 8 -6.22 -1.91 12.13
C CYS A 8 -7.27 -0.79 12.07
N ASN A 9 -7.97 -0.55 13.18
CA ASN A 9 -9.00 0.46 13.28
C ASN A 9 -8.80 1.23 14.59
N ASN A 10 -9.18 2.50 14.58
CA ASN A 10 -9.14 3.29 15.81
C ASN A 10 -10.30 2.86 16.72
N PHE A 11 -9.99 2.76 18.01
CA PHE A 11 -10.99 2.43 19.03
C PHE A 11 -12.20 3.38 18.99
N LYS A 12 -11.98 4.67 18.73
CA LYS A 12 -13.04 5.68 18.58
C LYS A 12 -14.05 5.31 17.47
N ASP A 13 -13.55 4.92 16.30
CA ASP A 13 -14.40 4.55 15.16
C ASP A 13 -15.15 3.23 15.45
N TYR A 14 -14.48 2.27 16.10
CA TYR A 14 -15.09 1.01 16.51
C TYR A 14 -16.24 1.20 17.52
N VAL A 15 -16.03 2.00 18.57
CA VAL A 15 -17.08 2.30 19.56
C VAL A 15 -18.26 3.02 18.90
N ALA A 16 -17.99 4.01 18.05
CA ALA A 16 -19.05 4.70 17.30
C ALA A 16 -19.84 3.74 16.40
N PHE A 17 -19.20 2.70 15.85
CA PHE A 17 -19.89 1.67 15.07
C PHE A 17 -20.78 0.79 15.93
N ILE A 18 -20.27 0.27 17.04
CA ILE A 18 -21.04 -0.57 17.98
C ILE A 18 -22.23 0.17 18.58
N GLU A 19 -22.08 1.46 18.86
CA GLU A 19 -23.16 2.32 19.37
C GLU A 19 -24.11 2.83 18.27
N GLY A 20 -23.87 2.50 16.99
CA GLY A 20 -24.70 2.94 15.87
C GLY A 20 -24.56 4.42 15.49
N ARG A 21 -23.57 5.14 16.04
CA ARG A 21 -23.36 6.59 15.81
C ARG A 21 -22.38 6.91 14.69
N HIS A 22 -21.68 5.91 14.15
CA HIS A 22 -20.57 6.09 13.18
C HIS A 22 -20.96 6.88 11.92
N ILE A 23 -22.12 6.61 11.31
CA ILE A 23 -22.55 7.31 10.08
C ILE A 23 -22.76 8.79 10.36
N HIS A 24 -23.53 9.10 11.40
CA HIS A 24 -23.81 10.46 11.82
C HIS A 24 -22.52 11.22 12.14
N MET A 25 -21.62 10.59 12.89
CA MET A 25 -20.34 11.18 13.27
C MET A 25 -19.47 11.49 12.03
N LYS A 26 -19.38 10.58 11.06
CA LYS A 26 -18.62 10.82 9.82
C LYS A 26 -19.24 11.90 8.94
N LEU A 27 -20.56 11.99 8.87
CA LEU A 27 -21.26 13.07 8.16
C LEU A 27 -21.02 14.45 8.77
N LEU A 28 -20.95 14.53 10.12
CA LEU A 28 -20.58 15.75 10.82
C LEU A 28 -19.13 16.15 10.56
N GLU A 29 -18.20 15.20 10.56
CA GLU A 29 -16.77 15.45 10.27
C GLU A 29 -16.57 16.09 8.88
N VAL A 30 -17.41 15.75 7.89
CA VAL A 30 -17.35 16.31 6.53
C VAL A 30 -18.27 17.51 6.30
N ASN A 31 -18.84 18.10 7.36
CA ASN A 31 -19.79 19.24 7.29
C ASN A 31 -20.94 19.01 6.29
N TRP A 32 -21.44 17.77 6.22
CA TRP A 32 -22.50 17.43 5.26
C TRP A 32 -23.78 18.22 5.55
N LYS A 33 -24.31 18.91 4.54
CA LYS A 33 -25.58 19.64 4.62
C LYS A 33 -26.72 18.71 4.20
N GLN A 34 -27.82 18.69 4.96
CA GLN A 34 -29.06 17.99 4.58
C GLN A 34 -29.56 18.48 3.21
N ARG A 35 -29.18 17.78 2.14
CA ARG A 35 -29.70 18.02 0.78
C ARG A 35 -31.07 17.33 0.63
N GLY A 36 -32.09 17.88 1.29
CA GLY A 36 -33.49 17.44 1.12
C GLY A 36 -33.87 16.11 1.79
N PHE A 37 -33.02 15.55 2.66
CA PHE A 37 -33.36 14.36 3.45
C PHE A 37 -34.07 14.75 4.76
N HIS A 38 -35.27 14.22 4.98
CA HIS A 38 -36.04 14.40 6.22
C HIS A 38 -35.47 13.61 7.41
N SER A 39 -34.60 12.64 7.16
CA SER A 39 -33.91 11.79 8.15
C SER A 39 -32.43 11.65 7.83
N LEU A 40 -31.64 11.08 8.74
CA LEU A 40 -30.25 10.72 8.45
C LEU A 40 -30.21 9.74 7.28
N PRO A 41 -29.29 9.91 6.30
CA PRO A 41 -29.16 8.98 5.20
C PRO A 41 -28.65 7.62 5.70
N GLU A 42 -29.24 6.54 5.19
CA GLU A 42 -28.77 5.17 5.40
C GLU A 42 -28.01 4.71 4.14
N PRO A 43 -26.69 4.97 4.05
CA PRO A 43 -25.91 4.61 2.88
C PRO A 43 -25.86 3.09 2.72
N SER A 44 -26.13 2.60 1.50
CA SER A 44 -26.02 1.16 1.20
C SER A 44 -24.56 0.77 0.92
N PRO A 45 -24.02 -0.28 1.57
CA PRO A 45 -22.67 -0.78 1.29
C PRO A 45 -22.59 -1.67 0.05
N THR A 46 -23.74 -2.10 -0.52
CA THR A 46 -23.80 -3.19 -1.51
C THR A 46 -22.91 -2.93 -2.73
N GLY A 47 -22.93 -1.72 -3.28
CA GLY A 47 -22.10 -1.37 -4.43
C GLY A 47 -20.60 -1.48 -4.14
N ALA A 48 -20.16 -0.95 -2.98
CA ALA A 48 -18.77 -1.02 -2.55
C ALA A 48 -18.34 -2.47 -2.26
N VAL A 49 -19.21 -3.26 -1.64
CA VAL A 49 -18.95 -4.68 -1.37
C VAL A 49 -18.77 -5.46 -2.67
N ILE A 50 -19.68 -5.30 -3.64
CA ILE A 50 -19.58 -5.97 -4.95
C ILE A 50 -18.29 -5.59 -5.66
N GLN A 51 -17.96 -4.29 -5.70
CA GLN A 51 -16.71 -3.82 -6.30
C GLN A 51 -15.47 -4.46 -5.66
N LYS A 52 -15.42 -4.50 -4.33
CA LYS A 52 -14.29 -5.09 -3.59
C LYS A 52 -14.22 -6.61 -3.73
N LEU A 53 -15.36 -7.30 -3.82
CA LEU A 53 -15.40 -8.74 -4.12
C LEU A 53 -14.88 -9.03 -5.53
N CYS A 54 -15.25 -8.24 -6.53
CA CYS A 54 -14.69 -8.34 -7.89
C CYS A 54 -13.16 -8.15 -7.89
N MET A 55 -12.66 -7.12 -7.20
CA MET A 55 -11.21 -6.89 -7.05
C MET A 55 -10.50 -8.04 -6.32
N THR A 56 -11.16 -8.62 -5.32
CA THR A 56 -10.66 -9.78 -4.56
C THR A 56 -10.51 -11.00 -5.47
N LEU A 57 -11.55 -11.34 -6.24
CA LEU A 57 -11.53 -12.46 -7.18
C LEU A 57 -10.45 -12.28 -8.25
N LEU A 58 -10.37 -11.08 -8.85
CA LEU A 58 -9.34 -10.77 -9.83
C LEU A 58 -7.92 -10.91 -9.23
N SER A 59 -7.70 -10.38 -8.03
CA SER A 59 -6.40 -10.47 -7.35
C SER A 59 -6.01 -11.91 -7.01
N LEU A 60 -6.98 -12.74 -6.61
CA LEU A 60 -6.76 -14.16 -6.37
C LEU A 60 -6.36 -14.91 -7.64
N LEU A 61 -7.09 -14.69 -8.74
CA LEU A 61 -6.77 -15.30 -10.04
C LEU A 61 -5.38 -14.89 -10.52
N LEU A 62 -5.03 -13.60 -10.41
CA LEU A 62 -3.70 -13.10 -10.74
C LEU A 62 -2.63 -13.72 -9.86
N PHE A 63 -2.87 -13.85 -8.55
CA PHE A 63 -1.91 -14.49 -7.63
C PHE A 63 -1.65 -15.95 -8.02
N LEU A 64 -2.70 -16.74 -8.21
CA LEU A 64 -2.59 -18.18 -8.50
C LEU A 64 -1.93 -18.45 -9.87
N THR A 65 -2.14 -17.56 -10.85
CA THR A 65 -1.54 -17.68 -12.18
C THR A 65 -0.11 -17.14 -12.21
N LEU A 66 0.11 -15.89 -11.81
CA LEU A 66 1.41 -15.22 -11.92
C LEU A 66 2.45 -15.81 -10.98
N SER A 67 2.10 -16.19 -9.74
CA SER A 67 3.08 -16.77 -8.81
C SER A 67 3.56 -18.16 -9.25
N LYS A 68 2.76 -18.88 -10.04
CA LYS A 68 3.17 -20.15 -10.66
C LYS A 68 4.06 -19.90 -11.88
N SER A 69 3.73 -18.91 -12.70
CA SER A 69 4.50 -18.58 -13.92
C SER A 69 5.83 -17.88 -13.63
N PHE A 70 5.92 -17.12 -12.53
CA PHE A 70 7.09 -16.31 -12.16
C PHE A 70 7.49 -16.59 -10.71
N PRO A 71 8.07 -17.78 -10.43
CA PRO A 71 8.44 -18.15 -9.07
C PRO A 71 9.63 -17.32 -8.56
N VAL A 72 9.53 -16.87 -7.30
CA VAL A 72 10.60 -16.08 -6.64
C VAL A 72 11.92 -16.84 -6.58
N THR A 73 11.88 -18.17 -6.51
CA THR A 73 13.06 -19.03 -6.45
C THR A 73 13.97 -18.89 -7.67
N PHE A 74 13.45 -18.49 -8.83
CA PHE A 74 14.28 -18.29 -10.03
C PHE A 74 15.22 -17.08 -9.90
N LEU A 75 14.92 -16.11 -9.02
CA LEU A 75 15.87 -15.02 -8.70
C LEU A 75 17.15 -15.53 -8.04
N LEU A 76 17.12 -16.74 -7.49
CA LEU A 76 18.21 -17.38 -6.76
C LEU A 76 18.85 -18.51 -7.56
N ASP A 77 18.37 -18.77 -8.76
CA ASP A 77 18.91 -19.82 -9.62
C ASP A 77 20.36 -19.49 -10.01
N ASP A 78 21.28 -20.44 -9.83
CA ASP A 78 22.71 -20.22 -10.04
C ASP A 78 23.02 -19.77 -11.47
N TRP A 79 22.33 -20.34 -12.47
CA TRP A 79 22.52 -19.90 -13.86
C TRP A 79 22.02 -18.47 -14.03
N PHE A 80 20.86 -18.13 -13.46
CA PHE A 80 20.30 -16.79 -13.58
C PHE A 80 21.19 -15.72 -12.93
N VAL A 81 21.68 -15.98 -11.71
CA VAL A 81 22.53 -15.03 -10.97
C VAL A 81 23.87 -14.80 -11.67
N HIS A 82 24.49 -15.86 -12.21
CA HIS A 82 25.85 -15.76 -12.78
C HIS A 82 25.91 -15.44 -14.27
N LYS A 83 24.85 -15.75 -15.05
CA LYS A 83 24.85 -15.60 -16.51
C LYS A 83 23.95 -14.48 -17.02
N ALA A 84 22.89 -14.13 -16.32
CA ALA A 84 22.00 -13.05 -16.77
C ALA A 84 22.66 -11.69 -16.55
N ASN A 85 22.53 -10.80 -17.55
CA ASN A 85 23.01 -9.43 -17.40
C ASN A 85 22.14 -8.66 -16.37
N PHE A 86 22.67 -7.53 -15.89
CA PHE A 86 22.01 -6.71 -14.87
C PHE A 86 20.57 -6.30 -15.26
N LEU A 87 20.33 -5.90 -16.51
CA LEU A 87 19.00 -5.46 -16.96
C LEU A 87 18.00 -6.61 -16.97
N SER A 88 18.40 -7.80 -17.39
CA SER A 88 17.58 -9.01 -17.35
C SER A 88 17.25 -9.39 -15.91
N ARG A 89 18.22 -9.31 -14.99
CA ARG A 89 18.02 -9.54 -13.55
C ARG A 89 17.03 -8.54 -12.95
N LEU A 90 17.21 -7.24 -13.26
CA LEU A 90 16.34 -6.17 -12.78
C LEU A 90 14.90 -6.27 -13.33
N TRP A 91 14.75 -6.60 -14.62
CA TRP A 91 13.45 -6.80 -15.24
C TRP A 91 12.71 -8.00 -14.65
N TYR A 92 13.40 -9.14 -14.52
CA TYR A 92 12.77 -10.33 -13.93
C TYR A 92 12.40 -10.10 -12.46
N LEU A 93 13.26 -9.41 -11.70
CA LEU A 93 12.94 -8.96 -10.34
C LEU A 93 11.66 -8.13 -10.30
N TYR A 94 11.52 -7.16 -11.22
CA TYR A 94 10.29 -6.39 -11.32
C TYR A 94 9.08 -7.31 -11.55
N VAL A 95 9.14 -8.19 -12.56
CA VAL A 95 8.04 -9.11 -12.91
C VAL A 95 7.66 -10.03 -11.74
N VAL A 96 8.62 -10.65 -11.07
CA VAL A 96 8.38 -11.52 -9.91
C VAL A 96 7.73 -10.75 -8.76
N MET A 97 8.19 -9.53 -8.49
CA MET A 97 7.61 -8.71 -7.44
C MET A 97 6.18 -8.27 -7.79
N GLN A 98 5.89 -8.01 -9.07
CA GLN A 98 4.52 -7.81 -9.54
C GLN A 98 3.67 -9.08 -9.39
N ALA A 99 4.23 -10.27 -9.65
CA ALA A 99 3.54 -11.56 -9.50
C ALA A 99 3.24 -11.93 -8.03
N ALA A 100 4.08 -11.49 -7.09
CA ALA A 100 3.93 -11.75 -5.67
C ALA A 100 2.95 -10.79 -4.97
N LYS A 101 2.66 -9.63 -5.58
CA LYS A 101 1.84 -8.56 -5.01
C LYS A 101 0.34 -8.90 -4.84
N PRO A 102 -0.32 -9.57 -5.81
CA PRO A 102 -1.77 -9.79 -5.78
C PRO A 102 -2.28 -10.58 -4.57
N LYS A 103 -1.44 -11.37 -3.89
CA LYS A 103 -1.83 -12.03 -2.63
C LYS A 103 -2.23 -11.03 -1.53
N TYR A 104 -1.54 -9.89 -1.48
CA TYR A 104 -1.84 -8.82 -0.53
C TYR A 104 -3.11 -8.06 -0.96
N TYR A 105 -3.28 -7.84 -2.26
CA TYR A 105 -4.51 -7.25 -2.81
C TYR A 105 -5.73 -8.09 -2.50
N PHE A 106 -5.61 -9.41 -2.69
CA PHE A 106 -6.64 -10.36 -2.31
C PHE A 106 -6.96 -10.27 -0.81
N ALA A 107 -5.98 -10.50 0.07
CA ALA A 107 -6.25 -10.64 1.51
C ALA A 107 -6.81 -9.35 2.13
N TRP A 108 -6.23 -8.19 1.82
CA TRP A 108 -6.67 -6.92 2.39
C TRP A 108 -7.96 -6.39 1.78
N THR A 109 -8.19 -6.59 0.47
CA THR A 109 -9.46 -6.17 -0.15
C THR A 109 -10.62 -7.06 0.29
N LEU A 110 -10.37 -8.37 0.51
CA LEU A 110 -11.38 -9.28 1.07
C LEU A 110 -11.76 -8.87 2.49
N ALA A 111 -10.76 -8.59 3.33
CA ALA A 111 -11.02 -8.13 4.70
C ALA A 111 -11.86 -6.84 4.68
N ASP A 112 -11.50 -5.89 3.84
CA ASP A 112 -12.23 -4.64 3.66
C ASP A 112 -13.67 -4.85 3.13
N ALA A 113 -13.88 -5.78 2.19
CA ALA A 113 -15.21 -6.16 1.73
C ALA A 113 -16.08 -6.71 2.86
N VAL A 114 -15.53 -7.57 3.74
CA VAL A 114 -16.24 -8.12 4.90
C VAL A 114 -16.64 -7.03 5.90
N HIS A 115 -15.76 -6.05 6.14
CA HIS A 115 -16.09 -4.92 7.04
C HIS A 115 -17.19 -4.03 6.46
N ASN A 116 -17.16 -3.77 5.15
CA ASN A 116 -18.22 -3.04 4.46
C ASN A 116 -19.55 -3.80 4.48
N ALA A 117 -19.54 -5.11 4.28
CA ALA A 117 -20.74 -5.96 4.37
C ALA A 117 -21.34 -5.93 5.78
N ALA A 118 -20.51 -5.76 6.81
CA ALA A 118 -20.94 -5.56 8.20
C ALA A 118 -21.35 -4.11 8.52
N GLY A 119 -21.20 -3.16 7.57
CA GLY A 119 -21.51 -1.73 7.76
C GLY A 119 -20.38 -0.88 8.35
N PHE A 120 -19.22 -1.45 8.69
CA PHE A 120 -18.14 -0.76 9.43
C PHE A 120 -17.08 -0.05 8.55
N GLY A 121 -17.35 0.17 7.26
CA GLY A 121 -16.36 0.80 6.36
C GLY A 121 -16.72 2.21 5.87
N PHE A 122 -17.82 2.79 6.35
CA PHE A 122 -18.27 4.12 5.94
C PHE A 122 -17.32 5.23 6.46
N SER A 123 -16.79 6.04 5.55
CA SER A 123 -15.84 7.13 5.85
C SER A 123 -16.42 8.53 5.66
N GLY A 124 -17.62 8.65 5.09
CA GLY A 124 -18.26 9.94 4.84
C GLY A 124 -18.71 10.10 3.39
N VAL A 125 -18.59 11.32 2.88
CA VAL A 125 -19.05 11.70 1.54
C VAL A 125 -17.92 12.43 0.81
N ASP A 126 -17.72 12.13 -0.47
CA ASP A 126 -16.74 12.84 -1.30
C ASP A 126 -17.22 14.24 -1.73
N ALA A 127 -16.38 14.96 -2.47
CA ALA A 127 -16.69 16.30 -2.98
C ALA A 127 -17.88 16.32 -3.96
N ASP A 128 -18.13 15.20 -4.64
CA ASP A 128 -19.20 15.04 -5.62
C ASP A 128 -20.53 14.64 -4.97
N GLY A 129 -20.51 14.23 -3.69
CA GLY A 129 -21.68 13.84 -2.92
C GLY A 129 -21.90 12.32 -2.82
N HIS A 130 -20.96 11.48 -3.25
CA HIS A 130 -21.06 10.03 -3.16
C HIS A 130 -20.57 9.51 -1.81
N PHE A 131 -21.24 8.48 -1.30
CA PHE A 131 -20.86 7.79 -0.07
C PHE A 131 -19.56 7.01 -0.23
N CYS A 132 -18.60 7.27 0.65
CA CYS A 132 -17.30 6.62 0.66
C CYS A 132 -17.28 5.45 1.66
N TRP A 133 -16.71 4.33 1.20
CA TRP A 133 -16.62 3.06 1.92
C TRP A 133 -15.16 2.62 2.06
N ASP A 134 -14.30 3.55 2.45
CA ASP A 134 -12.85 3.36 2.51
C ASP A 134 -12.23 3.63 3.89
N LEU A 135 -13.05 3.71 4.96
CA LEU A 135 -12.59 3.96 6.33
C LEU A 135 -11.48 3.00 6.76
N LEU A 136 -11.65 1.73 6.40
CA LEU A 136 -10.77 0.63 6.76
C LEU A 136 -9.95 0.11 5.58
N SER A 137 -9.97 0.81 4.44
CA SER A 137 -9.20 0.40 3.26
C SER A 137 -7.71 0.39 3.59
N ASN A 138 -7.07 -0.77 3.41
CA ASN A 138 -5.63 -0.91 3.56
C ASN A 138 -4.87 -0.66 2.25
N LEU A 139 -5.59 -0.58 1.12
CA LEU A 139 -5.02 -0.48 -0.21
C LEU A 139 -5.75 0.55 -1.05
N ASN A 140 -4.98 1.28 -1.84
CA ASN A 140 -5.50 1.94 -3.03
C ASN A 140 -4.73 1.42 -4.25
N ILE A 141 -5.22 0.33 -4.86
CA ILE A 141 -4.52 -0.38 -5.94
C ILE A 141 -4.17 0.57 -7.09
N TRP A 142 -5.09 1.44 -7.49
CA TRP A 142 -4.84 2.39 -8.57
C TRP A 142 -3.67 3.33 -8.24
N LYS A 143 -3.66 3.94 -7.05
CA LYS A 143 -2.57 4.84 -6.63
C LYS A 143 -1.25 4.10 -6.42
N ILE A 144 -1.29 2.81 -6.08
CA ILE A 144 -0.10 1.96 -5.98
C ILE A 144 0.50 1.71 -7.37
N GLU A 145 -0.32 1.23 -8.31
CA GLU A 145 0.13 0.88 -9.66
C GLU A 145 0.53 2.11 -10.48
N THR A 146 -0.02 3.29 -10.18
CA THR A 146 0.30 4.57 -10.84
C THR A 146 1.24 5.47 -10.03
N ALA A 147 1.83 4.96 -8.94
CA ALA A 147 2.68 5.76 -8.06
C ALA A 147 3.91 6.34 -8.81
N THR A 148 4.04 7.67 -8.79
CA THR A 148 5.19 8.40 -9.36
C THR A 148 6.24 8.80 -8.30
N SER A 149 6.06 8.33 -7.07
CA SER A 149 7.06 8.53 -6.00
C SER A 149 6.96 7.41 -4.96
N PHE A 150 8.09 7.09 -4.35
CA PHE A 150 8.18 6.10 -3.27
C PHE A 150 7.21 6.40 -2.13
N LYS A 151 7.11 7.68 -1.73
CA LYS A 151 6.17 8.14 -0.72
C LYS A 151 4.72 7.85 -1.10
N MET A 152 4.31 8.19 -2.33
CA MET A 152 2.95 7.94 -2.80
C MET A 152 2.59 6.45 -2.76
N TYR A 153 3.52 5.55 -3.12
CA TYR A 153 3.27 4.13 -3.02
C TYR A 153 3.07 3.70 -1.57
N LEU A 154 3.99 4.06 -0.66
CA LEU A 154 3.93 3.67 0.75
C LEU A 154 2.66 4.20 1.45
N GLU A 155 2.21 5.41 1.12
CA GLU A 155 0.98 5.98 1.69
C GLU A 155 -0.30 5.26 1.21
N ASN A 156 -0.22 4.46 0.15
CA ASN A 156 -1.35 3.72 -0.40
C ASN A 156 -1.24 2.20 -0.20
N TRP A 157 -0.12 1.74 0.35
CA TRP A 157 0.16 0.35 0.70
C TRP A 157 0.05 0.16 2.21
N ASN A 158 -0.82 -0.73 2.66
CA ASN A 158 -1.04 -1.02 4.08
C ASN A 158 -1.38 0.25 4.90
N ILE A 159 -2.36 1.01 4.41
CA ILE A 159 -2.70 2.37 4.87
C ILE A 159 -2.93 2.45 6.39
N GLN A 160 -3.65 1.50 6.97
CA GLN A 160 -3.98 1.53 8.40
C GLN A 160 -2.75 1.26 9.26
N THR A 161 -1.87 0.34 8.85
CA THR A 161 -0.59 0.11 9.54
C THR A 161 0.33 1.32 9.43
N SER A 162 0.38 1.96 8.26
CA SER A 162 1.14 3.20 8.06
C SER A 162 0.65 4.33 8.96
N THR A 163 -0.67 4.49 9.10
CA THR A 163 -1.28 5.45 10.04
C THR A 163 -0.94 5.09 11.49
N TRP A 164 -1.05 3.82 11.87
CA TRP A 164 -0.68 3.35 13.21
C TRP A 164 0.79 3.65 13.53
N LEU A 165 1.73 3.25 12.65
CA LEU A 165 3.16 3.52 12.77
C LEU A 165 3.46 5.02 12.91
N LYS A 166 2.72 5.85 12.16
CA LYS A 166 2.84 7.31 12.25
C LYS A 166 2.49 7.81 13.66
N CYS A 167 1.35 7.39 14.19
CA CYS A 167 0.83 7.81 15.49
C CYS A 167 1.66 7.28 16.67
N VAL A 168 2.19 6.05 16.60
CA VAL A 168 2.90 5.42 17.71
C VAL A 168 4.41 5.69 17.72
N CYS A 169 5.00 6.01 16.56
CA CYS A 169 6.45 6.21 16.43
C CYS A 169 6.79 7.53 15.75
N TYR A 170 6.42 7.71 14.48
CA TYR A 170 6.91 8.82 13.67
C TYR A 170 6.68 10.20 14.32
N GLU A 171 5.49 10.45 14.86
CA GLU A 171 5.12 11.72 15.49
C GLU A 171 5.63 11.87 16.92
N ARG A 172 6.06 10.78 17.56
CA ARG A 172 6.48 10.76 18.97
C ARG A 172 7.99 10.82 19.15
N VAL A 173 8.75 10.46 18.11
CA VAL A 173 10.20 10.42 18.18
C VAL A 173 10.79 11.80 17.83
N PRO A 174 11.66 12.38 18.69
CA PRO A 174 12.18 13.73 18.49
C PRO A 174 13.23 13.85 17.37
N TRP A 175 13.93 12.76 17.00
CA TRP A 175 15.02 12.78 16.03
C TRP A 175 15.00 11.54 15.13
N TYR A 176 15.33 11.71 13.85
CA TYR A 176 15.27 10.67 12.81
C TYR A 176 13.97 9.85 12.77
N PRO A 177 12.77 10.48 12.76
CA PRO A 177 11.49 9.78 12.85
C PRO A 177 11.31 8.73 11.74
N THR A 178 11.85 8.97 10.55
CA THR A 178 11.82 7.99 9.45
C THR A 178 12.60 6.72 9.78
N VAL A 179 13.82 6.84 10.32
CA VAL A 179 14.66 5.67 10.64
C VAL A 179 13.98 4.80 11.69
N PHE A 180 13.56 5.39 12.81
CA PHE A 180 12.92 4.66 13.89
C PHE A 180 11.59 4.02 13.46
N THR A 181 10.81 4.70 12.61
CA THR A 181 9.56 4.13 12.09
C THR A 181 9.82 2.89 11.23
N PHE A 182 10.84 2.91 10.36
CA PHE A 182 11.19 1.75 9.54
C PHE A 182 11.76 0.60 10.38
N VAL A 183 12.57 0.89 11.41
CA VAL A 183 13.05 -0.12 12.36
C VAL A 183 11.89 -0.76 13.13
N LEU A 184 10.95 0.06 13.64
CA LEU A 184 9.75 -0.45 14.30
C LEU A 184 8.91 -1.31 13.35
N SER A 185 8.78 -0.90 12.08
CA SER A 185 8.09 -1.69 11.07
C SER A 185 8.76 -3.06 10.86
N ALA A 186 10.09 -3.12 10.81
CA ALA A 186 10.82 -4.39 10.70
C ALA A 186 10.53 -5.31 11.88
N LEU A 187 10.61 -4.78 13.10
CA LEU A 187 10.33 -5.51 14.34
C LEU A 187 8.88 -6.03 14.37
N TRP A 188 7.92 -5.20 13.94
CA TRP A 188 6.52 -5.58 13.87
C TRP A 188 6.25 -6.73 12.89
N HIS A 189 6.98 -6.79 11.78
CA HIS A 189 6.88 -7.89 10.82
C HIS A 189 7.50 -9.18 11.33
N GLY A 190 8.54 -9.12 12.17
CA GLY A 190 9.09 -10.26 12.90
C GLY A 190 10.60 -10.38 12.85
N VAL A 191 11.11 -11.59 13.12
CA VAL A 191 12.55 -11.86 13.27
C VAL A 191 13.25 -12.31 11.98
N TYR A 192 12.50 -12.49 10.89
CA TYR A 192 13.10 -12.91 9.62
C TYR A 192 14.03 -11.82 9.06
N PRO A 193 15.29 -12.17 8.73
CA PRO A 193 16.28 -11.19 8.26
C PRO A 193 15.85 -10.37 7.05
N GLY A 194 15.07 -10.95 6.14
CA GLY A 194 14.54 -10.26 4.95
C GLY A 194 13.75 -8.99 5.29
N TYR A 195 13.06 -8.95 6.43
CA TYR A 195 12.35 -7.74 6.87
C TYR A 195 13.32 -6.60 7.15
N TYR A 196 14.37 -6.86 7.92
CA TYR A 196 15.37 -5.86 8.27
C TYR A 196 16.06 -5.32 7.01
N PHE A 197 16.43 -6.18 6.06
CA PHE A 197 16.99 -5.73 4.78
C PHE A 197 16.02 -4.79 4.04
N THR A 198 14.74 -5.17 3.91
CA THR A 198 13.75 -4.33 3.24
C THR A 198 13.57 -2.98 3.92
N PHE A 199 13.35 -2.95 5.23
CA PHE A 199 13.06 -1.69 5.92
C PHE A 199 14.30 -0.80 6.06
N LEU A 200 15.47 -1.36 6.32
CA LEU A 200 16.71 -0.59 6.38
C LEU A 200 17.11 -0.04 5.01
N THR A 201 16.87 -0.79 3.92
CA THR A 201 17.06 -0.29 2.54
C THR A 201 16.01 0.78 2.20
N GLY A 202 14.79 0.63 2.71
CA GLY A 202 13.71 1.60 2.53
C GLY A 202 14.01 2.99 3.08
N VAL A 203 14.85 3.11 4.11
CA VAL A 203 15.25 4.39 4.70
C VAL A 203 15.99 5.30 3.67
N PRO A 204 17.18 4.93 3.16
CA PRO A 204 17.91 5.77 2.21
C PRO A 204 17.11 5.96 0.91
N VAL A 205 16.39 4.93 0.44
CA VAL A 205 15.53 5.06 -0.76
C VAL A 205 14.43 6.09 -0.56
N THR A 206 13.78 6.10 0.61
CA THR A 206 12.74 7.11 0.94
C THR A 206 13.33 8.52 0.97
N LEU A 207 14.49 8.69 1.61
CA LEU A 207 15.15 10.00 1.72
C LEU A 207 15.61 10.51 0.35
N ALA A 208 16.23 9.66 -0.46
CA ALA A 208 16.65 9.98 -1.82
C ALA A 208 15.46 10.33 -2.72
N ALA A 209 14.39 9.54 -2.69
CA ALA A 209 13.18 9.80 -3.47
C ALA A 209 12.52 11.14 -3.09
N ARG A 210 12.49 11.49 -1.80
CA ARG A 210 11.99 12.79 -1.32
C ARG A 210 12.88 13.94 -1.80
N ALA A 211 14.20 13.80 -1.67
CA ALA A 211 15.15 14.81 -2.14
C ALA A 211 15.01 15.03 -3.66
N MET A 212 14.93 13.97 -4.45
CA MET A 212 14.73 14.06 -5.89
C MET A 212 13.42 14.78 -6.26
N ARG A 213 12.31 14.41 -5.60
CA ARG A 213 11.00 15.03 -5.81
C ARG A 213 11.01 16.53 -5.49
N ASN A 214 11.60 16.92 -4.37
CA ASN A 214 11.61 18.31 -3.90
C ASN A 214 12.51 19.20 -4.77
N ASN A 215 13.69 18.70 -5.15
CA ASN A 215 14.67 19.49 -5.89
C ASN A 215 14.43 19.53 -7.40
N TYR A 216 13.87 18.48 -8.01
CA TYR A 216 13.82 18.41 -9.48
C TYR A 216 12.43 18.55 -10.08
N ARG A 217 11.35 18.17 -9.38
CA ARG A 217 10.00 18.12 -9.97
C ARG A 217 9.58 19.42 -10.63
N HIS A 218 9.88 20.55 -10.00
CA HIS A 218 9.43 21.87 -10.45
C HIS A 218 9.96 22.24 -11.85
N HIS A 219 11.14 21.75 -12.25
CA HIS A 219 11.70 21.97 -13.59
C HIS A 219 10.89 21.31 -14.73
N PHE A 220 10.08 20.30 -14.40
CA PHE A 220 9.31 19.53 -15.38
C PHE A 220 7.84 19.94 -15.47
N LEU A 221 7.37 20.88 -14.63
CA LEU A 221 5.97 21.31 -14.58
C LEU A 221 5.61 22.37 -15.62
N SER A 222 6.61 22.99 -16.28
CA SER A 222 6.40 24.11 -17.21
C SER A 222 5.70 23.74 -18.52
N SER A 223 5.74 22.47 -18.94
CA SER A 223 5.08 21.98 -20.16
C SER A 223 4.41 20.64 -19.91
N LYS A 224 3.23 20.42 -20.52
CA LYS A 224 2.49 19.16 -20.43
C LYS A 224 3.34 17.97 -20.88
N ALA A 225 4.12 18.12 -21.96
CA ALA A 225 4.99 17.06 -22.47
C ALA A 225 6.11 16.71 -21.47
N ARG A 226 6.78 17.73 -20.89
CA ARG A 226 7.82 17.53 -19.87
C ARG A 226 7.27 16.89 -18.61
N LYS A 227 6.07 17.29 -18.18
CA LYS A 227 5.39 16.70 -17.04
C LYS A 227 5.08 15.22 -17.28
N VAL A 228 4.53 14.88 -18.45
CA VAL A 228 4.22 13.48 -18.80
C VAL A 228 5.51 12.65 -18.86
N ALA A 229 6.57 13.16 -19.49
CA ALA A 229 7.86 12.47 -19.51
C ALA A 229 8.40 12.22 -18.09
N TYR A 230 8.36 13.24 -17.23
CA TYR A 230 8.75 13.13 -15.82
C TYR A 230 7.88 12.12 -15.05
N ASP A 231 6.56 12.14 -15.25
CA ASP A 231 5.64 11.22 -14.58
C ASP A 231 5.90 9.77 -15.01
N VAL A 232 6.14 9.50 -16.30
CA VAL A 232 6.48 8.15 -16.81
C VAL A 232 7.83 7.66 -16.25
N VAL A 233 8.86 8.50 -16.29
CA VAL A 233 10.20 8.14 -15.78
C VAL A 233 10.16 7.89 -14.27
N THR A 234 9.50 8.76 -13.51
CA THR A 234 9.41 8.64 -12.05
C THR A 234 8.49 7.51 -11.62
N TRP A 235 7.47 7.18 -12.40
CA TRP A 235 6.68 5.96 -12.24
C TRP A 235 7.56 4.71 -12.39
N ALA A 236 8.27 4.58 -13.52
CA ALA A 236 9.14 3.42 -13.75
C ALA A 236 10.21 3.28 -12.66
N ALA A 237 10.88 4.39 -12.31
CA ALA A 237 11.87 4.42 -11.24
C ALA A 237 11.27 4.04 -9.87
N THR A 238 10.06 4.51 -9.56
CA THR A 238 9.37 4.18 -8.30
C THR A 238 9.05 2.69 -8.23
N GLN A 239 8.46 2.14 -9.30
CA GLN A 239 8.10 0.72 -9.34
C GLN A 239 9.34 -0.18 -9.20
N LEU A 240 10.44 0.14 -9.90
CA LEU A 240 11.70 -0.59 -9.78
C LEU A 240 12.32 -0.46 -8.39
N ALA A 241 12.38 0.75 -7.83
CA ALA A 241 12.94 0.99 -6.50
C ALA A 241 12.19 0.19 -5.42
N ILE A 242 10.87 0.09 -5.54
CA ILE A 242 10.04 -0.67 -4.60
C ILE A 242 10.22 -2.16 -4.79
N SER A 243 10.22 -2.66 -6.03
CA SER A 243 10.50 -4.07 -6.30
C SER A 243 11.85 -4.48 -5.70
N TYR A 244 12.89 -3.66 -5.90
CA TYR A 244 14.21 -3.91 -5.33
C TYR A 244 14.22 -3.85 -3.79
N THR A 245 13.60 -2.84 -3.21
CA THR A 245 13.56 -2.66 -1.75
C THR A 245 12.75 -3.77 -1.06
N ALA A 246 11.66 -4.24 -1.67
CA ALA A 246 10.74 -5.21 -1.10
C ALA A 246 11.12 -6.67 -1.42
N ALA A 247 12.09 -6.93 -2.29
CA ALA A 247 12.51 -8.29 -2.63
C ALA A 247 12.97 -9.13 -1.41
N PRO A 248 13.80 -8.60 -0.50
CA PRO A 248 14.19 -9.33 0.71
C PRO A 248 13.01 -9.74 1.58
N PHE A 249 11.98 -8.89 1.66
CA PHE A 249 10.74 -9.19 2.39
C PHE A 249 10.07 -10.47 1.89
N VAL A 250 10.15 -10.74 0.58
CA VAL A 250 9.56 -11.95 -0.02
C VAL A 250 10.48 -13.16 0.16
N MET A 251 11.81 -12.95 0.18
CA MET A 251 12.79 -14.02 0.33
C MET A 251 13.02 -14.47 1.78
N LEU A 252 12.74 -13.61 2.77
CA LEU A 252 12.82 -13.83 4.22
C LEU A 252 14.22 -14.16 4.79
N ALA A 253 15.17 -14.62 3.99
CA ALA A 253 16.48 -15.11 4.42
C ALA A 253 17.66 -14.22 3.99
N VAL A 254 18.79 -14.34 4.72
CA VAL A 254 20.01 -13.54 4.51
C VAL A 254 20.70 -13.89 3.20
N GLU A 255 21.00 -15.17 2.97
CA GLU A 255 21.79 -15.63 1.82
C GLU A 255 21.14 -15.28 0.47
N PRO A 256 19.83 -15.54 0.26
CA PRO A 256 19.10 -15.07 -0.92
C PRO A 256 19.19 -13.56 -1.14
N THR A 257 19.09 -12.79 -0.05
CA THR A 257 19.11 -11.32 -0.11
C THR A 257 20.49 -10.79 -0.50
N ILE A 258 21.55 -11.35 0.07
CA ILE A 258 22.93 -10.96 -0.26
C ILE A 258 23.25 -11.33 -1.72
N SER A 259 22.81 -12.50 -2.18
CA SER A 259 22.99 -12.92 -3.58
C SER A 259 22.30 -11.96 -4.55
N LEU A 260 21.10 -11.48 -4.22
CA LEU A 260 20.38 -10.49 -5.02
C LEU A 260 21.14 -9.16 -5.12
N TYR A 261 21.85 -8.75 -4.07
CA TYR A 261 22.58 -7.47 -4.01
C TYR A 261 23.99 -7.51 -4.61
N LYS A 262 24.49 -8.70 -4.97
CA LYS A 262 25.74 -8.88 -5.72
C LYS A 262 25.49 -8.75 -7.23
#